data_AF-A0A3N5NE44-F1
#
_entry.id   AF-A0A3N5NE44-F1
#
_cell.length_a   1.000
_cell.length_b   1.000
_cell.length_c   1.000
_cell.angle_alpha   90.00
_cell.angle_beta   90.00
_cell.angle_gamma   90.00
#
_symmetry.space_group_name_H-M   'P 1'
#
loop_
_entity.id
_entity.type
_entity.pdbx_description
1 polymer ?
#
loop_
_entity_poly.entity_id
_entity_poly.type
_entity_poly.pdbx_seq_one_letter_code
_entity_poly.pdbx_strand_id
1 'polypeptide(L)'
;TAVCNRHHAVDQQLCRWLLLSLDRLPGNELKMTQELIANMLGVRREGVTEAAGKLQADGLIRYTRGHITVLDRSKLEQRVCECYAVVKREYDRLLPYEITAPRSLTSDR
;
A
#
# COMPACT_ATOMS: atom_id res chain seq x y z
N THR A 1 6.74 -7.54 -8.67
CA THR A 1 5.41 -7.87 -8.09
C THR A 1 5.05 -9.35 -8.27
N ALA A 2 5.13 -9.93 -9.48
CA ALA A 2 4.70 -11.32 -9.74
C ALA A 2 5.34 -12.41 -8.85
N VAL A 3 6.62 -12.31 -8.50
CA VAL A 3 7.29 -13.30 -7.63
C VAL A 3 6.69 -13.27 -6.21
N CYS A 4 6.42 -12.08 -5.68
CA CYS A 4 5.81 -11.93 -4.36
C CYS A 4 4.43 -12.57 -4.29
N ASN A 5 3.66 -12.46 -5.38
CA ASN A 5 2.27 -12.88 -5.39
C ASN A 5 2.12 -14.41 -5.39
N ARG A 6 3.17 -15.15 -5.77
CA ARG A 6 3.18 -16.62 -5.83
C ARG A 6 3.78 -17.28 -4.57
N HIS A 7 4.55 -16.55 -3.77
CA HIS A 7 5.31 -17.13 -2.64
C HIS A 7 4.87 -16.62 -1.27
N HIS A 8 4.09 -15.53 -1.20
CA HIS A 8 3.61 -14.96 0.07
C HIS A 8 2.10 -15.07 0.20
N ALA A 9 1.62 -15.12 1.44
CA ALA A 9 0.20 -15.13 1.74
C ALA A 9 -0.48 -13.81 1.31
N VAL A 10 -1.77 -13.87 0.99
CA VAL A 10 -2.53 -12.73 0.45
C VAL A 10 -2.59 -11.56 1.43
N ASP A 11 -2.57 -11.83 2.74
CA ASP A 11 -2.47 -10.82 3.79
C ASP A 11 -1.15 -10.03 3.73
N GLN A 12 -0.01 -10.71 3.54
CA GLN A 12 1.29 -10.06 3.38
C GLN A 12 1.35 -9.24 2.08
N GLN A 13 0.77 -9.78 0.99
CA GLN A 13 0.67 -9.06 -0.29
C GLN A 13 -0.20 -7.80 -0.17
N LEU A 14 -1.33 -7.91 0.53
CA LEU A 14 -2.21 -6.78 0.80
C LEU A 14 -1.53 -5.73 1.67
N CYS A 15 -0.85 -6.12 2.75
CA CYS A 15 -0.07 -5.19 3.59
C CYS A 15 0.96 -4.43 2.74
N ARG A 16 1.68 -5.15 1.85
CA ARG A 16 2.67 -4.54 0.96
C ARG A 16 2.03 -3.55 0.01
N TRP A 17 0.91 -3.91 -0.60
CA TRP A 17 0.20 -3.05 -1.53
C TRP A 17 -0.31 -1.78 -0.84
N LEU A 18 -0.89 -1.91 0.36
CA LEU A 18 -1.33 -0.77 1.17
C LEU A 18 -0.16 0.17 1.48
N LEU A 19 0.94 -0.35 2.02
CA LEU A 19 2.11 0.45 2.39
C LEU A 19 2.71 1.17 1.17
N LEU A 20 2.95 0.46 0.07
CA LEU A 20 3.48 1.07 -1.15
C LEU A 20 2.53 2.10 -1.78
N SER A 21 1.22 1.94 -1.62
CA SER A 21 0.25 2.93 -2.12
C SER A 21 0.28 4.19 -1.26
N LEU A 22 0.33 4.04 0.06
CA LEU A 22 0.39 5.14 1.01
C LEU A 22 1.73 5.87 1.01
N ASP A 23 2.84 5.19 0.69
CA ASP A 23 4.15 5.83 0.55
C ASP A 23 4.18 6.90 -0.56
N ARG A 24 3.17 6.91 -1.44
CA ARG A 24 3.06 7.83 -2.59
C ARG A 24 1.95 8.86 -2.45
N LEU A 25 1.18 8.80 -1.36
CA LEU A 25 0.01 9.65 -1.15
C LEU A 25 0.12 10.37 0.19
N PRO A 26 -0.32 11.62 0.28
CA PRO A 26 -0.49 12.25 1.58
C PRO A 26 -1.66 11.57 2.33
N GLY A 27 -1.38 11.01 3.51
CA GLY A 27 -2.39 10.44 4.41
C GLY A 27 -2.33 8.93 4.59
N ASN A 28 -3.41 8.35 5.14
CA ASN A 28 -3.52 6.94 5.51
C ASN A 28 -4.77 6.26 4.92
N GLU A 29 -5.36 6.83 3.86
CA GLU A 29 -6.63 6.38 3.30
C GLU A 29 -6.53 6.04 1.81
N LEU A 30 -7.30 5.05 1.37
CA LEU A 30 -7.38 4.60 -0.02
C LEU A 30 -8.84 4.33 -0.41
N LYS A 31 -9.25 4.85 -1.57
CA LYS A 31 -10.54 4.55 -2.20
C LYS A 31 -10.36 3.48 -3.26
N MET A 32 -10.59 2.23 -2.88
CA MET A 32 -10.37 1.06 -3.73
C MET A 32 -11.31 -0.07 -3.33
N THR A 33 -11.90 -0.76 -4.31
CA THR A 33 -12.70 -1.97 -4.04
C THR A 33 -11.81 -3.19 -3.88
N GLN A 34 -12.31 -4.21 -3.16
CA GLN A 34 -11.64 -5.52 -3.08
C GLN A 34 -11.40 -6.15 -4.45
N GLU A 35 -12.32 -5.95 -5.40
CA GLU A 35 -12.19 -6.48 -6.77
C GLU A 35 -11.02 -5.83 -7.49
N LEU A 36 -10.90 -4.50 -7.40
CA LEU A 36 -9.77 -3.80 -8.01
C LEU A 36 -8.45 -4.20 -7.34
N ILE A 37 -8.43 -4.36 -6.02
CA ILE A 37 -7.24 -4.88 -5.31
C ILE A 37 -6.89 -6.29 -5.77
N ALA A 38 -7.88 -7.18 -5.93
CA ALA A 38 -7.69 -8.55 -6.40
C ALA A 38 -7.05 -8.58 -7.79
N ASN A 39 -7.54 -7.72 -8.70
CA ASN A 39 -6.97 -7.54 -10.04
C ASN A 39 -5.52 -7.03 -9.99
N MET A 40 -5.21 -6.06 -9.12
CA MET A 40 -3.85 -5.53 -8.95
C MET A 40 -2.87 -6.54 -8.34
N LEU A 41 -3.38 -7.44 -7.49
CA LEU A 41 -2.59 -8.50 -6.86
C LEU A 41 -2.55 -9.80 -7.70
N GLY A 42 -3.39 -9.94 -8.72
CA GLY A 42 -3.50 -11.18 -9.51
C GLY A 42 -3.96 -12.37 -8.66
N VAL A 43 -4.83 -12.13 -7.68
CA VAL A 43 -5.39 -13.13 -6.77
C VAL A 43 -6.92 -13.13 -6.85
N ARG A 44 -7.57 -14.12 -6.25
CA ARG A 44 -9.04 -14.16 -6.20
C ARG A 44 -9.59 -13.13 -5.21
N ARG A 45 -10.77 -12.58 -5.51
CA ARG A 45 -11.47 -11.58 -4.67
C ARG A 45 -11.74 -12.10 -3.25
N GLU A 46 -12.05 -13.38 -3.11
CA GLU A 46 -12.28 -14.04 -1.81
C GLU A 46 -11.04 -13.96 -0.93
N GLY A 47 -9.84 -14.16 -1.51
CA GLY A 47 -8.58 -14.05 -0.78
C GLY A 47 -8.33 -12.63 -0.26
N VAL A 48 -8.66 -11.60 -1.06
CA VAL A 48 -8.59 -10.20 -0.60
C VAL A 48 -9.62 -9.92 0.49
N THR A 49 -10.81 -10.52 0.38
CA THR A 49 -11.87 -10.37 1.38
C THR A 49 -11.46 -10.95 2.72
N GLU A 50 -10.92 -12.17 2.72
CA GLU A 50 -10.41 -12.83 3.92
C GLU A 50 -9.24 -12.06 4.53
N ALA A 51 -8.27 -11.65 3.72
CA ALA A 51 -7.11 -10.88 4.16
C ALA A 51 -7.53 -9.54 4.80
N ALA A 52 -8.38 -8.77 4.12
CA ALA A 52 -8.88 -7.50 4.65
C ALA A 52 -9.69 -7.71 5.95
N GLY A 53 -10.46 -8.80 6.04
CA GLY A 53 -11.18 -9.19 7.25
C GLY A 53 -10.24 -9.46 8.42
N LYS A 54 -9.17 -10.23 8.22
CA LYS A 54 -8.13 -10.49 9.24
C LYS A 54 -7.47 -9.19 9.70
N LEU A 55 -7.01 -8.37 8.76
CA LEU A 55 -6.38 -7.08 9.08
C LEU A 55 -7.32 -6.15 9.86
N GLN A 56 -8.62 -6.17 9.54
CA GLN A 56 -9.61 -5.38 10.26
C GLN A 56 -9.89 -5.93 11.66
N ALA A 57 -10.00 -7.26 11.83
CA ALA A 57 -10.17 -7.89 13.13
C ALA A 57 -8.99 -7.61 14.07
N ASP A 58 -7.79 -7.53 13.51
CA ASP A 58 -6.55 -7.20 14.22
C ASP A 58 -6.34 -5.69 14.46
N GLY A 59 -7.30 -4.86 14.04
CA GLY A 59 -7.27 -3.41 14.24
C GLY A 59 -6.23 -2.67 13.40
N LEU A 60 -5.69 -3.29 12.34
CA LEU A 60 -4.69 -2.68 11.46
C LEU A 60 -5.32 -1.73 10.45
N ILE A 61 -6.52 -2.07 9.98
CA ILE A 61 -7.27 -1.29 8.99
C ILE A 61 -8.73 -1.16 9.40
N ARG A 62 -9.39 -0.14 8.86
CA ARG A 62 -10.85 -0.06 8.74
C ARG A 62 -11.18 -0.16 7.26
N TYR A 63 -12.15 -1.00 6.90
CA TYR A 63 -12.62 -1.13 5.53
C TYR A 63 -14.15 -1.07 5.45
N THR A 64 -14.66 -0.06 4.76
CA THR A 64 -16.10 0.15 4.55
C THR A 64 -16.38 0.71 3.18
N ARG A 65 -17.33 0.12 2.43
CA ARG A 65 -17.82 0.64 1.14
C ARG A 65 -16.71 1.05 0.15
N GLY A 66 -15.65 0.24 0.01
CA GLY A 66 -14.54 0.55 -0.90
C GLY A 66 -13.58 1.62 -0.38
N HIS A 67 -13.63 1.93 0.92
CA HIS A 67 -12.75 2.87 1.60
C HIS A 67 -11.92 2.16 2.66
N ILE A 68 -10.60 2.17 2.50
CA ILE A 68 -9.64 1.60 3.45
C ILE A 68 -8.96 2.75 4.19
N THR A 69 -8.98 2.71 5.51
CA THR A 69 -8.15 3.57 6.37
C THR A 69 -7.17 2.69 7.13
N VAL A 70 -5.87 2.96 7.02
CA VAL A 70 -4.84 2.28 7.83
C VAL A 70 -4.81 2.92 9.21
N LEU A 71 -5.07 2.11 10.24
CA LEU A 71 -5.18 2.54 11.63
C LEU A 71 -3.84 2.44 12.37
N ASP A 72 -3.06 1.41 12.06
CA ASP A 72 -1.75 1.16 12.67
C ASP A 72 -0.75 0.77 11.60
N ARG A 73 -0.07 1.78 11.06
CA ARG A 73 0.93 1.59 10.01
C ARG A 73 2.11 0.75 10.49
N SER A 74 2.59 0.98 11.71
CA SER A 74 3.74 0.29 12.27
C SER A 74 3.48 -1.22 12.40
N LYS A 75 2.30 -1.62 12.85
CA LYS A 75 1.93 -3.05 12.88
C LYS A 75 1.70 -3.62 11.48
N LEU A 76 1.24 -2.81 10.51
CA LEU A 76 1.12 -3.25 9.12
C LEU A 76 2.50 -3.53 8.50
N GLU A 77 3.50 -2.72 8.83
CA GLU A 77 4.91 -2.93 8.46
C GLU A 77 5.51 -4.19 9.12
N GLN A 78 5.01 -4.63 10.28
CA GLN A 78 5.45 -5.89 10.89
C GLN A 78 4.85 -7.13 10.21
N ARG A 79 3.72 -7.00 9.51
CA ARG A 79 3.05 -8.11 8.81
C ARG A 79 3.44 -8.25 7.34
N VAL A 80 4.06 -7.23 6.79
CA VAL A 80 4.43 -7.22 5.37
C VAL A 80 5.57 -8.20 5.10
N CYS A 81 5.61 -8.77 3.90
CA CYS A 81 6.77 -9.53 3.45
C CYS A 81 8.01 -8.63 3.28
N GLU A 82 9.19 -9.25 3.36
CA GLU A 82 10.50 -8.63 3.19
C GLU A 82 10.66 -7.91 1.84
N CYS A 83 9.88 -8.33 0.83
CA CYS A 83 9.87 -7.69 -0.47
C CYS A 83 9.41 -6.21 -0.42
N TYR A 84 8.70 -5.77 0.63
CA TYR A 84 8.36 -4.36 0.82
C TYR A 84 9.62 -3.51 0.98
N ALA A 85 10.53 -3.88 1.88
CA ALA A 85 11.74 -3.13 2.16
C ALA A 85 12.63 -2.99 0.90
N VAL A 86 12.72 -4.06 0.11
CA VAL A 86 13.48 -4.05 -1.16
C VAL A 86 12.92 -3.02 -2.14
N VAL A 87 11.60 -3.01 -2.34
CA VAL A 87 10.98 -2.09 -3.30
C VAL A 87 10.93 -0.66 -2.78
N LYS A 88 10.69 -0.46 -1.48
CA LYS A 88 10.73 0.86 -0.87
C LYS A 88 12.11 1.49 -1.04
N ARG A 89 13.17 0.75 -0.68
CA ARG A 89 14.55 1.23 -0.83
C ARG A 89 14.88 1.60 -2.27
N GLU A 90 14.47 0.78 -3.24
CA GLU A 90 14.72 1.08 -4.64
C GLU A 90 13.91 2.27 -5.14
N TYR A 91 12.66 2.40 -4.69
CA TYR A 91 11.83 3.57 -4.98
C TYR A 91 12.45 4.85 -4.42
N ASP A 92 12.87 4.85 -3.15
CA ASP A 92 13.52 5.99 -2.48
C ASP A 92 14.84 6.36 -3.16
N ARG A 93 15.59 5.37 -3.65
CA ARG A 93 16.86 5.57 -4.40
C ARG A 93 16.63 6.20 -5.77
N LEU A 94 15.59 5.75 -6.49
CA LEU A 94 15.32 6.19 -7.87
C LEU A 94 14.55 7.51 -7.93
N LEU A 95 13.77 7.84 -6.90
CA LEU A 95 12.98 9.07 -6.82
C LEU A 95 13.34 9.89 -5.56
N PRO A 96 14.59 10.34 -5.42
CA PRO A 96 14.95 11.29 -4.37
C PRO A 96 14.31 12.64 -4.68
N TYR A 97 13.11 12.88 -4.13
CA TYR A 97 12.48 14.18 -3.89
C TYR A 97 12.95 15.37 -4.78
N GLU A 98 12.50 15.45 -6.04
CA GLU A 98 12.58 16.70 -6.85
C GLU A 98 11.42 16.93 -7.84
N ILE A 99 10.38 16.09 -7.87
CA ILE A 99 9.32 16.22 -8.91
C ILE A 99 8.07 16.99 -8.43
N THR A 100 7.94 17.35 -7.14
CA THR A 100 6.63 17.83 -6.59
C THR A 100 6.66 19.17 -5.86
N ALA A 101 7.69 19.99 -6.02
CA ALA A 101 7.59 21.40 -5.64
C ALA A 101 7.45 22.24 -6.93
N PRO A 102 6.33 22.97 -7.15
CA PRO A 102 6.35 24.03 -8.14
C PRO A 102 7.41 25.02 -7.68
N ARG A 103 8.51 25.08 -8.43
CA ARG A 103 9.54 26.11 -8.27
C ARG A 103 8.82 27.44 -8.39
N SER A 104 8.61 28.13 -7.27
CA SER A 104 8.11 29.49 -7.27
C SER A 104 9.09 30.30 -8.11
N LEU A 105 8.66 30.64 -9.34
CA LEU A 105 9.30 31.65 -10.15
C LEU A 105 9.08 32.98 -9.41
N THR A 106 9.95 33.28 -8.47
CA THR A 106 10.12 34.67 -8.03
C THR A 106 10.70 35.40 -9.22
N SER A 107 9.80 36.12 -9.90
CA SER A 107 10.12 37.18 -10.85
C SER A 107 11.05 38.17 -10.14
N ASP A 108 12.33 38.13 -10.50
CA ASP A 108 13.26 39.19 -10.12
C ASP A 108 13.25 40.26 -11.20
N ARG A 109 13.10 41.50 -10.76
CA ARG A 109 13.02 42.71 -11.59
C ARG A 109 14.38 43.10 -12.15
#